data_AF-A0A2N6FTX3-F1
#
_entry.id   AF-A0A2N6FTX3-F1
#
_cell.length_a   1.000
_cell.length_b   1.000
_cell.length_c   1.000
_cell.angle_alpha   90.00
_cell.angle_beta   90.00
_cell.angle_gamma   90.00
#
_symmetry.space_group_name_H-M   'P 1'
#
loop_
_entity.id
_entity.type
_entity.pdbx_description
1 polymer ?
#
loop_
_entity_poly.entity_id
_entity_poly.type
_entity_poly.pdbx_seq_one_letter_code
_entity_poly.pdbx_strand_id
1 'polypeptide(L)'
;MNYDWKSEYNELAISFIKLHFGGFDGITRCFPCMRDSYPWAAHRPDVVDSRVPAKNNTEYHGLEKHAMQYHVTAQYEYAYHHWLMAAKLRKDDMETNEFEDNGHTNAVRYTIKQALYNKALFQWQQNPKGTLLPKPESYGLKSSDILQKEEISQEEIDNFCKNNNLTK
;
A
#
# COMPACT_ATOMS: atom_id res chain seq x y z
N MET A 1 -17.99 7.54 -9.74
CA MET A 1 -17.32 7.94 -8.48
C MET A 1 -15.97 8.54 -8.86
N ASN A 2 -15.63 9.74 -8.35
CA ASN A 2 -14.30 10.32 -8.55
C ASN A 2 -13.37 9.80 -7.45
N TYR A 3 -12.19 9.27 -7.83
CA TYR A 3 -11.18 8.72 -6.92
C TYR A 3 -9.99 9.65 -6.72
N ASP A 4 -10.17 10.93 -7.04
CA ASP A 4 -9.18 11.96 -6.74
C ASP A 4 -8.93 12.07 -5.22
N TRP A 5 -7.74 12.57 -4.90
CA TRP A 5 -7.38 12.87 -3.53
C TRP A 5 -8.28 13.96 -2.96
N LYS A 6 -8.68 13.80 -1.70
CA LYS A 6 -9.50 14.76 -0.97
C LYS A 6 -8.77 15.25 0.28
N SER A 7 -9.07 16.47 0.71
CA SER A 7 -8.49 17.05 1.94
C SER A 7 -8.75 16.17 3.18
N GLU A 8 -9.95 15.59 3.29
CA GLU A 8 -10.33 14.67 4.37
C GLU A 8 -9.41 13.44 4.49
N TYR A 9 -8.80 12.99 3.38
CA TYR A 9 -7.88 11.86 3.39
C TYR A 9 -6.53 12.22 4.02
N ASN A 10 -6.14 13.49 4.03
CA ASN A 10 -4.87 13.92 4.62
C ASN A 10 -4.88 13.75 6.14
N GLU A 11 -5.94 14.23 6.80
CA GLU A 11 -6.10 14.11 8.25
C GLU A 11 -6.24 12.64 8.66
N LEU A 12 -7.04 11.87 7.91
CA LEU A 12 -7.20 10.44 8.17
C LEU A 12 -5.89 9.68 8.01
N ALA A 13 -5.17 9.87 6.91
CA ALA A 13 -3.90 9.19 6.68
C ALA A 13 -2.88 9.52 7.77
N ILE A 14 -2.74 10.80 8.17
CA ILE A 14 -1.84 11.19 9.28
C ILE A 14 -2.25 10.52 10.59
N SER A 15 -3.55 10.44 10.87
CA SER A 15 -4.05 9.76 12.07
C SER A 15 -3.72 8.26 12.07
N PHE A 16 -3.82 7.59 10.91
CA PHE A 16 -3.45 6.19 10.75
C PHE A 16 -1.94 5.97 10.85
N ILE A 17 -1.12 6.86 10.30
CA ILE A 17 0.34 6.80 10.44
C ILE A 17 0.73 6.86 11.91
N LYS A 18 0.10 7.78 12.67
CA LYS A 18 0.32 7.88 14.11
C LYS A 18 -0.16 6.63 14.85
N LEU A 19 -1.32 6.08 14.48
CA LEU A 19 -1.91 4.90 15.10
C LEU A 19 -1.03 3.65 14.93
N HIS A 20 -0.57 3.36 13.71
CA HIS A 20 0.12 2.10 13.39
C HIS A 20 1.64 2.18 13.56
N PHE A 21 2.22 3.37 13.38
CA PHE A 21 3.68 3.54 13.34
C PHE A 21 4.21 4.57 14.35
N GLY A 22 3.33 5.25 15.10
CA GLY A 22 3.74 6.33 16.02
C GLY A 22 4.22 7.61 15.33
N GLY A 23 4.19 7.67 13.99
CA GLY A 23 4.69 8.78 13.18
C GLY A 23 5.39 8.31 11.90
N PHE A 24 5.80 9.26 11.05
CA PHE A 24 6.49 8.96 9.80
C PHE A 24 7.83 8.23 10.01
N ASP A 25 8.58 8.58 11.07
CA ASP A 25 9.82 7.88 11.43
C ASP A 25 9.62 6.39 11.71
N GLY A 26 8.44 6.00 12.19
CA GLY A 26 8.08 4.58 12.37
C GLY A 26 7.91 3.86 11.04
N ILE A 27 7.34 4.53 10.03
CA ILE A 27 7.19 3.97 8.69
C ILE A 27 8.56 3.76 8.06
N THR A 28 9.42 4.77 8.08
CA THR A 28 10.77 4.68 7.48
C THR A 28 11.62 3.61 8.17
N ARG A 29 11.46 3.39 9.49
CA ARG A 29 12.12 2.27 10.18
C ARG A 29 11.57 0.89 9.79
N CYS A 30 10.27 0.79 9.52
CA CYS A 30 9.63 -0.46 9.11
C CYS A 30 9.93 -0.82 7.66
N PHE A 31 10.02 0.18 6.78
CA PHE A 31 10.26 0.02 5.36
C PHE A 31 11.47 0.88 4.96
N PRO A 32 12.67 0.54 5.44
CA PRO A 32 13.86 1.32 5.14
C PRO A 32 14.04 1.37 3.62
N CYS A 33 14.27 2.58 3.09
CA CYS A 33 14.79 2.74 1.74
C CYS A 33 15.98 1.78 1.56
N MET A 34 16.01 1.02 0.46
CA MET A 34 17.08 0.04 0.21
C MET A 34 18.44 0.76 0.14
N ARG A 35 19.15 0.91 1.27
CA ARG A 35 20.44 1.62 1.27
C ARG A 35 21.54 1.16 2.19
N ASP A 36 21.40 0.06 2.94
CA ASP A 36 22.54 -0.42 3.76
C ASP A 36 23.21 -1.70 3.22
N SER A 37 22.48 -2.62 2.58
CA SER A 37 23.02 -3.91 2.11
C SER A 37 23.22 -4.03 0.60
N TYR A 38 22.89 -2.98 -0.17
CA TYR A 38 23.02 -3.03 -1.63
C TYR A 38 24.51 -3.02 -2.02
N PRO A 39 25.00 -3.97 -2.85
CA PRO A 39 26.42 -4.14 -3.14
C PRO A 39 26.91 -3.11 -4.17
N TRP A 40 26.88 -1.83 -3.80
CA TRP A 40 27.30 -0.69 -4.64
C TRP A 40 28.70 -0.85 -5.23
N ALA A 41 29.58 -1.64 -4.61
CA ALA A 41 30.95 -1.88 -5.04
C ALA A 41 31.11 -3.06 -6.01
N ALA A 42 30.16 -4.01 -6.06
CA ALA A 42 30.28 -5.22 -6.88
C ALA A 42 29.88 -4.98 -8.35
N HIS A 43 28.96 -4.05 -8.57
CA HIS A 43 28.48 -3.67 -9.90
C HIS A 43 28.27 -2.15 -9.94
N ARG A 44 29.36 -1.37 -9.96
CA ARG A 44 29.27 0.01 -10.43
C ARG A 44 29.14 -0.04 -11.96
N PRO A 45 27.99 0.24 -12.58
CA PRO A 45 28.03 0.79 -13.92
C PRO A 45 28.88 2.07 -13.85
N ASP A 46 29.73 2.31 -14.85
CA ASP A 46 30.53 3.53 -14.95
C ASP A 46 29.58 4.74 -14.89
N VAL A 47 29.47 5.32 -13.70
CA VAL A 47 28.51 6.37 -13.39
C VAL A 47 29.08 7.69 -13.86
N VAL A 48 28.71 8.06 -15.09
CA VAL A 48 28.76 9.46 -15.55
C VAL A 48 27.36 10.09 -15.53
N ASP A 49 26.33 9.40 -15.02
CA ASP A 49 24.99 9.97 -14.89
C ASP A 49 24.46 9.97 -13.46
N SER A 50 24.50 11.14 -12.82
CA SER A 50 23.95 11.45 -11.50
C SER A 50 22.41 11.59 -11.48
N ARG A 51 21.74 11.38 -12.62
CA ARG A 51 20.28 11.49 -12.77
C ARG A 51 19.53 10.18 -12.53
N VAL A 52 20.19 9.10 -12.10
CA VAL A 52 19.52 7.83 -11.77
C VAL A 52 19.14 7.83 -10.30
N PRO A 53 17.85 7.99 -9.94
CA PRO A 53 17.45 7.99 -8.53
C PRO A 53 17.59 6.56 -8.00
N ALA A 54 18.41 6.38 -6.97
CA ALA A 54 18.20 5.27 -6.05
C ALA A 54 16.74 5.37 -5.57
N LYS A 55 15.93 4.33 -5.80
CA LYS A 55 14.48 4.37 -5.60
C LYS A 55 14.18 4.81 -4.14
N ASN A 56 13.80 6.07 -3.97
CA ASN A 56 13.73 6.82 -2.71
C ASN A 56 12.43 6.56 -1.94
N ASN A 57 11.62 5.58 -2.35
CA ASN A 57 10.19 5.56 -2.06
C ASN A 57 9.62 4.14 -1.87
N THR A 58 10.29 3.33 -1.06
CA THR A 58 9.85 1.96 -0.76
C THR A 58 8.72 1.89 0.27
N GLU A 59 8.52 2.96 1.05
CA GLU A 59 7.57 3.02 2.16
C GLU A 59 6.15 2.77 1.70
N TYR A 60 5.69 3.44 0.65
CA TYR A 60 4.34 3.21 0.14
C TYR A 60 4.19 1.78 -0.39
N HIS A 61 5.19 1.20 -1.03
CA HIS A 61 5.12 -0.19 -1.49
C HIS A 61 5.05 -1.20 -0.33
N GLY A 62 5.77 -0.93 0.77
CA GLY A 62 5.65 -1.71 2.00
C GLY A 62 4.25 -1.63 2.61
N LEU A 63 3.67 -0.44 2.63
CA LEU A 63 2.28 -0.23 3.07
C LEU A 63 1.26 -0.96 2.17
N GLU A 64 1.43 -0.92 0.84
CA GLU A 64 0.58 -1.65 -0.11
C GLU A 64 0.65 -3.17 0.12
N LYS A 65 1.86 -3.67 0.37
CA LYS A 65 2.10 -5.08 0.69
C LYS A 65 1.38 -5.50 1.95
N HIS A 66 1.58 -4.77 3.05
CA HIS A 66 0.88 -5.03 4.31
C HIS A 66 -0.64 -4.91 4.14
N ALA A 67 -1.11 -3.93 3.37
CA ALA A 67 -2.53 -3.76 3.11
C ALA A 67 -3.14 -5.00 2.44
N MET A 68 -2.44 -5.63 1.50
CA MET A 68 -2.89 -6.88 0.89
C MET A 68 -2.83 -8.08 1.84
N GLN A 69 -1.82 -8.17 2.70
CA GLN A 69 -1.75 -9.22 3.73
C GLN A 69 -2.90 -9.09 4.75
N TYR A 70 -3.28 -7.87 5.12
CA TYR A 70 -4.48 -7.63 5.92
C TYR A 70 -5.76 -7.97 5.15
N HIS A 71 -5.81 -7.64 3.86
CA HIS A 71 -6.97 -7.96 3.01
C HIS A 71 -7.23 -9.47 2.94
N VAL A 72 -6.21 -10.28 2.62
CA VAL A 72 -6.37 -11.74 2.47
C VAL A 72 -6.71 -12.44 3.78
N THR A 73 -6.31 -11.85 4.91
CA THR A 73 -6.64 -12.34 6.26
C THR A 73 -7.93 -11.75 6.81
N ALA A 74 -8.75 -11.10 5.96
CA ALA A 74 -10.03 -10.47 6.29
C ALA A 74 -9.96 -9.40 7.40
N GLN A 75 -8.80 -8.77 7.57
CA GLN A 75 -8.55 -7.63 8.46
C GLN A 75 -8.77 -6.31 7.70
N TYR A 76 -9.98 -6.14 7.15
CA TYR A 76 -10.28 -5.10 6.16
C TYR A 76 -10.14 -3.66 6.68
N GLU A 77 -10.33 -3.42 7.97
CA GLU A 77 -10.07 -2.11 8.60
C GLU A 77 -8.58 -1.74 8.49
N TYR A 78 -7.69 -2.66 8.85
CA TYR A 78 -6.25 -2.45 8.74
C TYR A 78 -5.81 -2.30 7.29
N ALA A 79 -6.38 -3.09 6.38
CA ALA A 79 -6.14 -2.95 4.95
C ALA A 79 -6.57 -1.56 4.43
N TYR A 80 -7.74 -1.06 4.85
CA TYR A 80 -8.19 0.29 4.54
C TYR A 80 -7.19 1.35 5.02
N HIS A 81 -6.77 1.27 6.28
CA HIS A 81 -5.79 2.21 6.84
C HIS A 81 -4.50 2.22 6.03
N HIS A 82 -3.94 1.05 5.73
CA HIS A 82 -2.66 0.92 5.02
C HIS A 82 -2.72 1.39 3.57
N TRP A 83 -3.81 1.12 2.86
CA TRP A 83 -4.01 1.66 1.51
C TRP A 83 -4.12 3.19 1.51
N LEU A 84 -4.79 3.79 2.51
CA LEU A 84 -4.91 5.25 2.59
C LEU A 84 -3.57 5.92 2.98
N MET A 85 -2.78 5.29 3.85
CA MET A 85 -1.42 5.74 4.15
C MET A 85 -0.50 5.65 2.91
N ALA A 86 -0.59 4.56 2.14
CA ALA A 86 0.15 4.40 0.89
C ALA A 86 -0.23 5.47 -0.14
N ALA A 87 -1.54 5.76 -0.27
CA ALA A 87 -2.04 6.82 -1.14
C ALA A 87 -1.46 8.19 -0.77
N LYS A 88 -1.38 8.49 0.53
CA LYS A 88 -0.75 9.73 1.01
C LYS A 88 0.71 9.81 0.61
N LEU A 89 1.50 8.78 0.92
CA LEU A 89 2.94 8.81 0.62
C LEU A 89 3.22 8.88 -0.88
N ARG A 90 2.43 8.21 -1.72
CA ARG A 90 2.52 8.35 -3.19
C ARG A 90 2.22 9.77 -3.65
N LYS A 91 1.22 10.41 -3.07
CA LYS A 91 0.87 11.79 -3.40
C LYS A 91 1.98 12.76 -2.96
N ASP A 92 2.46 12.62 -1.73
CA ASP A 92 3.52 13.48 -1.19
C ASP A 92 4.82 13.30 -2.00
N ASP A 93 5.14 12.07 -2.43
CA ASP A 93 6.27 11.77 -3.33
C ASP A 93 6.06 12.40 -4.72
N MET A 94 4.86 12.30 -5.30
CA MET A 94 4.51 12.93 -6.57
C MET A 94 4.68 14.46 -6.52
N GLU A 95 4.20 15.11 -5.47
CA GLU A 95 4.29 16.57 -5.29
C GLU A 95 5.73 17.03 -5.01
N THR A 96 6.46 16.29 -4.17
CA THR A 96 7.84 16.64 -3.80
C THR A 96 8.80 16.56 -4.98
N ASN A 97 8.56 15.63 -5.90
CA ASN A 97 9.41 15.43 -7.08
C ASN A 97 8.83 16.05 -8.37
N GLU A 98 7.71 16.78 -8.29
CA GLU A 98 7.04 17.42 -9.44
C GLU A 98 6.67 16.42 -10.56
N PHE A 99 6.32 15.18 -10.20
CA PHE A 99 5.99 14.09 -11.13
C PHE A 99 4.47 13.99 -11.39
N GLU A 100 3.83 15.08 -11.76
CA GLU A 100 2.36 15.15 -11.96
C GLU A 100 1.86 14.49 -13.27
N ASP A 101 2.52 13.44 -13.75
CA ASP A 101 2.05 12.72 -14.92
C ASP A 101 0.85 11.80 -14.59
N ASN A 102 0.17 11.36 -15.67
CA ASN A 102 -1.02 10.52 -15.57
C ASN A 102 -0.75 9.17 -14.88
N GLY A 103 0.48 8.63 -14.96
CA GLY A 103 0.87 7.38 -14.32
C GLY A 103 0.84 7.51 -12.80
N HIS A 104 1.49 8.53 -12.26
CA HIS A 104 1.53 8.80 -10.82
C HIS A 104 0.13 9.12 -10.27
N THR A 105 -0.63 9.96 -10.98
CA THR A 105 -2.02 10.27 -10.61
C THR A 105 -2.89 9.01 -10.60
N ASN A 106 -2.76 8.14 -11.60
CA ASN A 106 -3.51 6.88 -11.64
C ASN A 106 -3.09 5.90 -10.54
N ALA A 107 -1.82 5.90 -10.13
CA ALA A 107 -1.35 5.10 -9.00
C ALA A 107 -1.97 5.57 -7.68
N VAL A 108 -2.01 6.88 -7.42
CA VAL A 108 -2.73 7.45 -6.26
C VAL A 108 -4.21 7.06 -6.30
N ARG A 109 -4.88 7.25 -7.43
CA ARG A 109 -6.29 6.84 -7.60
C ARG A 109 -6.48 5.35 -7.34
N TYR A 110 -5.57 4.49 -7.81
CA TYR A 110 -5.62 3.05 -7.56
C TYR A 110 -5.57 2.74 -6.05
N THR A 111 -4.65 3.34 -5.31
CA THR A 111 -4.56 3.16 -3.86
C THR A 111 -5.81 3.65 -3.12
N ILE A 112 -6.42 4.76 -3.56
CA ILE A 112 -7.70 5.25 -3.01
C ILE A 112 -8.84 4.27 -3.29
N LYS A 113 -8.94 3.72 -4.52
CA LYS A 113 -9.94 2.71 -4.85
C LYS A 113 -9.82 1.48 -3.94
N GLN A 114 -8.60 0.99 -3.73
CA GLN A 114 -8.33 -0.12 -2.81
C GLN A 114 -8.71 0.20 -1.37
N ALA A 115 -8.40 1.41 -0.89
CA ALA A 115 -8.79 1.87 0.44
C ALA A 115 -10.32 1.86 0.59
N LEU A 116 -11.05 2.47 -0.35
CA LEU A 116 -12.51 2.54 -0.30
C LEU A 116 -13.18 1.17 -0.44
N TYR A 117 -12.61 0.28 -1.25
CA TYR A 117 -13.07 -1.11 -1.35
C TYR A 117 -12.92 -1.85 -0.02
N ASN A 118 -11.76 -1.76 0.62
CA ASN A 118 -11.51 -2.38 1.93
C ASN A 118 -12.38 -1.77 3.04
N LYS A 119 -12.61 -0.45 3.01
CA LYS A 119 -13.54 0.20 3.94
C LYS A 119 -14.95 -0.38 3.81
N ALA A 120 -15.41 -0.61 2.59
CA ALA A 120 -16.72 -1.20 2.36
C ALA A 120 -16.78 -2.67 2.77
N LEU A 121 -15.73 -3.44 2.52
CA LEU A 121 -15.62 -4.82 3.00
C LEU A 121 -15.68 -4.88 4.53
N PHE A 122 -14.98 -3.99 5.22
CA PHE A 122 -15.07 -3.87 6.67
C PHE A 122 -16.51 -3.56 7.12
N GLN A 123 -17.17 -2.57 6.52
CA GLN A 123 -18.57 -2.23 6.85
C GLN A 123 -19.52 -3.40 6.61
N TRP A 124 -19.33 -4.13 5.51
CA TRP A 124 -20.09 -5.35 5.21
C TRP A 124 -19.81 -6.45 6.25
N GLN A 125 -18.55 -6.65 6.64
CA GLN A 125 -18.15 -7.63 7.64
C GLN A 125 -18.81 -7.36 9.00
N GLN A 126 -19.06 -6.09 9.35
CA GLN A 126 -19.79 -5.71 10.57
C GLN A 126 -21.30 -6.00 10.49
N ASN A 127 -21.90 -6.05 9.30
CA ASN A 127 -23.32 -6.38 9.12
C ASN A 127 -23.60 -7.15 7.81
N PRO A 128 -23.23 -8.44 7.71
CA PRO A 128 -23.28 -9.18 6.45
C PRO A 128 -24.71 -9.49 5.96
N LYS A 129 -25.68 -9.59 6.89
CA LYS A 129 -27.07 -9.95 6.57
C LYS A 129 -27.89 -8.79 6.00
N GLY A 130 -27.45 -7.56 6.25
CA GLY A 130 -28.17 -6.34 5.84
C GLY A 130 -27.57 -5.63 4.62
N THR A 131 -26.43 -6.10 4.10
CA THR A 131 -25.68 -5.39 3.06
C THR A 131 -25.18 -6.33 1.97
N LEU A 132 -25.16 -5.85 0.73
CA LEU A 132 -24.60 -6.61 -0.40
C LEU A 132 -23.07 -6.68 -0.26
N LEU A 133 -22.49 -7.85 -0.51
CA LEU A 133 -21.04 -8.02 -0.57
C LEU A 133 -20.42 -7.02 -1.58
N PRO A 134 -19.52 -6.13 -1.14
CA PRO A 134 -18.85 -5.19 -2.03
C PRO A 134 -18.05 -5.92 -3.12
N LYS A 135 -18.19 -5.49 -4.37
CA LYS A 135 -17.44 -6.02 -5.51
C LYS A 135 -16.33 -5.06 -5.92
N PRO A 136 -15.13 -5.55 -6.30
CA PRO A 136 -14.04 -4.70 -6.79
C PRO A 136 -14.46 -3.75 -7.92
N GLU A 137 -15.30 -4.21 -8.84
CA GLU A 137 -15.76 -3.45 -10.02
C GLU A 137 -16.55 -2.20 -9.62
N SER A 138 -17.29 -2.25 -8.51
CA SER A 138 -18.00 -1.08 -7.97
C SER A 138 -17.06 0.07 -7.60
N TYR A 139 -15.78 -0.26 -7.36
CA TYR A 139 -14.71 0.69 -7.04
C TYR A 139 -13.80 0.98 -8.25
N GLY A 140 -14.15 0.48 -9.45
CA GLY A 140 -13.31 0.61 -10.64
C GLY A 140 -11.97 -0.14 -10.53
N LEU A 141 -11.96 -1.23 -9.78
CA LEU A 141 -10.90 -2.24 -9.70
C LEU A 141 -11.32 -3.45 -10.56
N LYS A 142 -10.35 -4.25 -11.01
CA LYS A 142 -10.60 -5.50 -11.73
C LYS A 142 -10.47 -6.66 -10.76
N SER A 143 -11.47 -7.52 -10.64
CA SER A 143 -11.38 -8.71 -9.76
C SER A 143 -10.18 -9.61 -10.09
N SER A 144 -9.79 -9.74 -11.35
CA SER A 144 -8.60 -10.51 -11.75
C SER A 144 -7.32 -10.01 -11.07
N ASP A 145 -7.16 -8.69 -10.98
CA ASP A 145 -5.97 -8.07 -10.42
C ASP A 145 -5.96 -8.20 -8.89
N ILE A 146 -7.16 -8.20 -8.28
CA ILE A 146 -7.31 -8.46 -6.84
C ILE A 146 -6.95 -9.90 -6.53
N LEU A 147 -7.57 -10.88 -7.21
CA LEU A 147 -7.30 -12.30 -7.02
C LEU A 147 -5.82 -12.64 -7.15
N GLN A 148 -5.15 -12.12 -8.18
CA GLN A 148 -3.71 -12.33 -8.35
C GLN A 148 -2.90 -11.77 -7.17
N LYS A 149 -3.27 -10.59 -6.66
CA LYS A 149 -2.60 -10.00 -5.48
C LYS A 149 -2.90 -10.76 -4.20
N GLU A 150 -4.10 -11.33 -4.08
CA GLU A 150 -4.47 -12.19 -2.97
C GLU A 150 -3.63 -13.47 -2.95
N GLU A 151 -3.50 -14.15 -4.08
CA GLU A 151 -2.66 -15.35 -4.23
C GLU A 151 -1.22 -15.08 -3.81
N ILE A 152 -0.59 -14.02 -4.35
CA ILE A 152 0.78 -13.64 -3.99
C ILE A 152 0.91 -13.37 -2.50
N SER A 153 -0.04 -12.64 -1.91
CA SER A 153 0.03 -12.27 -0.49
C SER A 153 -0.19 -13.48 0.43
N GLN A 154 -1.05 -14.41 0.03
CA GLN A 154 -1.26 -15.67 0.75
C GLN A 154 0.00 -16.53 0.72
N GLU A 155 0.66 -16.66 -0.43
CA GLU A 155 1.92 -17.39 -0.56
C GLU A 155 3.02 -16.81 0.36
N GLU A 156 3.14 -15.49 0.44
CA GLU A 156 4.09 -14.83 1.33
C GLU A 156 3.82 -15.13 2.81
N ILE A 157 2.56 -15.09 3.23
CA ILE A 157 2.15 -15.43 4.60
C ILE A 157 2.47 -16.89 4.90
N ASP A 158 2.10 -17.80 3.99
CA ASP A 158 2.34 -19.24 4.16
C ASP A 158 3.83 -19.55 4.26
N ASN A 159 4.65 -18.90 3.42
CA ASN A 159 6.10 -19.05 3.47
C ASN A 159 6.69 -18.52 4.77
N PHE A 160 6.21 -17.38 5.25
CA PHE A 160 6.62 -16.84 6.56
C PHE A 160 6.27 -17.81 7.70
N CYS A 161 5.05 -18.35 7.71
CA CYS A 161 4.61 -19.31 8.73
C CYS A 161 5.45 -20.60 8.72
N LYS A 162 5.71 -21.15 7.53
CA LYS A 162 6.58 -22.33 7.36
C LYS A 162 7.99 -22.08 7.88
N ASN A 163 8.60 -20.95 7.52
CA ASN A 163 9.97 -20.63 7.89
C ASN A 163 10.16 -20.37 9.39
N ASN A 164 9.10 -19.97 10.09
CA ASN A 164 9.15 -19.64 11.52
C ASN A 164 8.51 -20.73 12.41
N ASN A 165 8.19 -21.90 11.86
CA ASN A 165 7.47 -22.98 12.56
C ASN A 165 6.15 -22.51 13.22
N LEU A 166 5.51 -21.50 12.62
CA LEU A 166 4.21 -20.99 13.04
C LEU A 166 3.11 -21.75 12.30
N THR A 167 3.04 -23.05 12.50
CA THR A 167 1.89 -23.86 12.06
C THR A 167 0.84 -23.89 13.16
N LYS A 168 -0.43 -23.71 12.76
CA LYS A 168 -1.59 -23.95 13.64
C LYS A 168 -1.61 -25.37 14.19
#